data_AF-A0A7G2K1Q6-F1
#
_entry.id   AF-A0A7G2K1Q6-F1
#
_cell.length_a   1.000
_cell.length_b   1.000
_cell.length_c   1.000
_cell.angle_alpha   90.00
_cell.angle_beta   90.00
_cell.angle_gamma   90.00
#
_symmetry.space_group_name_H-M   'P 1'
#
loop_
_entity.id
_entity.type
_entity.pdbx_description
1 polymer ?
#
loop_
_entity_poly.entity_id
_entity_poly.type
_entity_poly.pdbx_seq_one_letter_code
_entity_poly.pdbx_strand_id
1 'polypeptide(L)' 'MQIERIYEQLALVAQGDVQLNIARGNWVANAKSTIKQKGSSKPLIDTGKMRQSVKGIVK' A
#
# COMPACT_ATOMS: atom_id res chain seq x y z
N MET A 1 9.06 15.84 23.60
CA MET A 1 8.05 15.45 22.60
C MET A 1 6.86 14.86 23.34
N GLN A 2 5.63 15.19 22.94
CA GLN A 2 4.43 14.53 23.45
C GLN A 2 4.31 13.12 22.85
N ILE A 3 3.87 12.13 23.64
CA ILE A 3 3.83 10.71 23.25
C ILE A 3 2.83 10.49 22.11
N GLU A 4 1.74 11.24 22.12
CA GLU A 4 0.70 11.24 21.09
C GLU A 4 1.29 11.52 19.71
N ARG A 5 2.20 12.50 19.62
CA ARG A 5 2.89 12.86 18.38
C ARG A 5 3.78 11.73 17.85
N ILE A 6 4.36 10.92 18.73
CA ILE A 6 5.15 9.75 18.34
C ILE A 6 4.23 8.70 17.70
N TYR A 7 3.06 8.44 18.29
CA TYR A 7 2.09 7.50 17.72
C TYR A 7 1.55 7.96 16.38
N GLU A 8 1.24 9.25 16.21
CA GLU A 8 0.80 9.81 14.93
C GLU A 8 1.86 9.63 13.85
N GLN A 9 3.13 9.93 14.15
CA GLN A 9 4.23 9.75 13.21
C GLN A 9 4.43 8.28 12.84
N LEU A 10 4.36 7.37 13.81
CA LEU A 10 4.45 5.94 13.55
C LEU A 10 3.33 5.45 12.64
N ALA A 11 2.10 5.92 12.86
CA ALA A 11 0.95 5.58 12.01
C ALA A 11 1.14 6.04 10.56
N LEU A 12 1.71 7.23 10.35
CA LEU A 12 2.04 7.72 9.00
C LEU A 12 3.11 6.88 8.30
N VAL A 13 4.16 6.48 9.04
CA VAL A 13 5.22 5.61 8.52
C VAL A 13 4.65 4.26 8.11
N ALA A 14 3.84 3.64 8.98
CA ALA A 14 3.20 2.35 8.69
C ALA A 14 2.25 2.43 7.48
N GLN A 15 1.46 3.50 7.37
CA GLN A 15 0.61 3.74 6.21
C GLN A 15 1.43 3.81 4.92
N GLY A 16 2.52 4.59 4.92
CA GLY A 16 3.42 4.75 3.78
C GLY A 16 4.08 3.44 3.38
N ASP A 17 4.51 2.62 4.35
CA ASP A 17 5.11 1.31 4.11
C ASP A 17 4.14 0.37 3.38
N VAL A 18 2.90 0.24 3.85
CA VAL A 18 1.87 -0.57 3.19
C VAL A 18 1.62 -0.07 1.76
N GLN A 19 1.50 1.25 1.57
CA GLN A 19 1.29 1.84 0.24
C GLN A 19 2.46 1.58 -0.71
N LEU A 20 3.70 1.67 -0.21
CA LEU A 20 4.91 1.41 -0.97
C LEU A 20 5.05 -0.08 -1.30
N ASN A 21 4.70 -0.96 -0.36
CA ASN A 21 4.74 -2.40 -0.56
C ASN A 21 3.75 -2.83 -1.64
N ILE A 22 2.53 -2.29 -1.67
CA ILE A 22 1.58 -2.54 -2.78
C ILE A 22 2.19 -2.17 -4.14
N ALA A 23 2.95 -1.07 -4.21
CA ALA A 23 3.53 -0.58 -5.46
C ALA A 23 4.82 -1.31 -5.86
N ARG A 24 5.70 -1.59 -4.90
CA ARG A 24 7.11 -1.98 -5.12
C ARG A 24 7.50 -3.27 -4.40
N GLY A 25 6.64 -3.81 -3.56
CA GLY A 25 6.86 -5.03 -2.81
C GLY A 25 7.10 -6.25 -3.70
N ASN A 26 7.62 -7.29 -3.05
CA ASN A 26 7.97 -8.56 -3.66
C ASN A 26 6.74 -9.47 -3.75
N TRP A 27 5.81 -9.10 -4.63
CA TRP A 27 4.61 -9.87 -4.89
C TRP A 27 4.90 -11.01 -5.88
N VAL A 28 4.29 -12.16 -5.64
CA VAL A 28 4.16 -13.18 -6.69
C VAL A 28 3.45 -12.54 -7.87
N ALA A 29 4.03 -12.66 -9.05
CA ALA A 29 3.49 -12.04 -10.25
C ALA A 29 2.10 -12.62 -10.56
N ASN A 30 1.18 -11.76 -10.99
CA ASN A 30 -0.11 -12.21 -11.53
C ASN A 30 0.09 -13.17 -12.71
N ALA A 31 -0.95 -13.96 -13.03
CA ALA A 31 -0.98 -14.79 -14.22
C ALA A 31 -0.72 -13.95 -15.50
N LYS A 32 -0.10 -14.56 -16.52
CA LYS A 32 0.26 -13.88 -17.78
C LYS A 32 -0.95 -13.19 -18.44
N SER A 33 -2.12 -13.83 -18.43
CA SER A 33 -3.38 -13.28 -18.96
C SER A 33 -3.82 -12.02 -18.20
N THR A 34 -3.70 -12.02 -16.87
CA THR A 34 -4.00 -10.87 -16.03
C THR A 34 -3.01 -9.75 -16.26
N ILE A 35 -1.71 -10.04 -16.36
CA ILE A 35 -0.69 -9.02 -16.69
C ILE A 35 -1.00 -8.36 -18.02
N LYS A 36 -1.39 -9.14 -19.04
CA LYS A 36 -1.76 -8.62 -20.37
C LYS A 36 -2.96 -7.66 -20.29
N GLN A 37 -3.96 -7.96 -19.46
CA GLN A 37 -5.18 -7.13 -19.32
C GLN A 37 -4.95 -5.91 -18.42
N LYS A 38 -4.26 -6.09 -17.29
CA LYS A 38 -4.02 -5.07 -16.28
C LYS A 38 -2.85 -4.14 -16.60
N GLY A 39 -1.89 -4.61 -17.40
CA GLY A 39 -0.63 -3.92 -17.66
C GLY A 39 0.36 -3.92 -16.49
N SER A 40 0.17 -4.78 -15.48
CA SER A 40 1.02 -4.81 -14.29
C SER A 40 1.08 -6.19 -13.63
N SER A 41 2.29 -6.60 -13.24
CA SER A 41 2.56 -7.81 -12.44
C SER A 41 2.26 -7.66 -10.96
N LYS A 42 2.08 -6.43 -10.48
CA LYS A 42 1.73 -6.11 -9.08
C LYS A 42 0.30 -6.59 -8.78
N PRO A 43 -0.10 -6.72 -7.49
CA PRO A 43 -1.37 -7.34 -7.09
C PRO A 43 -2.58 -6.83 -7.86
N LEU A 44 -3.62 -7.66 -7.98
CA LEU A 44 -4.83 -7.41 -8.76
C LEU A 44 -5.70 -6.29 -8.14
N ILE A 45 -5.24 -5.06 -8.36
CA ILE A 45 -5.84 -3.80 -7.91
C ILE A 45 -5.82 -2.86 -9.12
N ASP A 46 -6.98 -2.44 -9.61
CA ASP A 46 -7.10 -1.82 -10.94
C ASP A 46 -6.82 -0.32 -10.99
N THR A 47 -7.25 0.47 -9.99
CA THR A 47 -7.33 1.94 -10.11
C THR A 47 -6.52 2.72 -9.06
N GLY A 48 -5.73 2.02 -8.23
CA GLY A 48 -4.99 2.65 -7.14
C GLY A 48 -5.88 3.22 -6.00
N LYS A 49 -7.21 3.24 -6.15
CA LYS A 49 -8.18 3.69 -5.14
C LYS A 49 -7.97 2.99 -3.79
N MET A 50 -7.81 1.65 -3.81
CA MET A 50 -7.53 0.88 -2.60
C MET A 50 -6.21 1.32 -1.93
N ARG A 51 -5.15 1.55 -2.72
CA ARG A 51 -3.86 2.03 -2.17
C ARG A 51 -4.01 3.40 -1.50
N GLN A 52 -4.79 4.30 -2.10
CA GLN A 52 -5.05 5.64 -1.55
C GLN A 52 -5.96 5.61 -0.31
N SER A 53 -6.80 4.58 -0.16
CA SER A 53 -7.68 4.43 1.00
C SER A 53 -7.00 3.85 2.24
N VAL A 54 -5.75 3.39 2.16
CA VAL A 54 -4.99 2.96 3.35
C VAL A 54 -4.79 4.15 4.30
N LYS A 55 -5.19 3.97 5.58
CA LYS A 55 -5.08 4.99 6.63
C LYS A 55 -4.44 4.42 7.89
N GLY A 56 -3.44 5.12 8.43
CA GLY A 56 -2.97 4.92 9.81
C GLY A 56 -3.87 5.69 10.78
N ILE A 57 -4.40 5.04 11.82
CA ILE A 57 -5.33 5.65 12.78
C ILE A 57 -4.80 5.42 14.20
N VAL A 58 -4.72 6.48 14.99
CA VAL A 58 -4.48 6.47 16.45
C VAL A 58 -5.79 6.92 17.11
N LYS A 59 -6.23 6.24 18.18
CA LYS A 59 -7.48 6.52 18.90
C LYS A 59 -7.21 6.80 20.36
#